data_AF-A0A7C3XQ00-F1
#
_entry.id   AF-A0A7C3XQ00-F1
#
_cell.length_a   1.000
_cell.length_b   1.000
_cell.length_c   1.000
_cell.angle_alpha   90.00
_cell.angle_beta   90.00
_cell.angle_gamma   90.00
#
_symmetry.space_group_name_H-M   'P 1'
#
loop_
_entity.id
_entity.type
_entity.pdbx_description
1 polymer ?
#
loop_
_entity_poly.entity_id
_entity_poly.type
_entity_poly.pdbx_seq_one_letter_code
_entity_poly.pdbx_strand_id
1 'polypeptide(L)'
;YYLSFFIDRSSRQYLMMFCSEGGVEIESIAEKVKKMYVNPLVGLQNYHLRKIPQEVRGIAKNLFRLFIEKDCELAEINPLIISNGRAIAGDAKIIVDNNAIYRHEELPNEFVELSSLEKEAREKNIAFVQLDGNIGVIANGAGLTMATLDALNEFNGKGGVFLDLGGTDDVEKVKQAFELMAKANQKVILINLFGGITKCDTVAKGIVEFMKERNISQPVVARIKGINEEEAKKMLKDYVITANSLEEAAKKAVEVI
;
A
#
# COMPACT_ATOMS: atom_id res chain seq x y z
N TYR A 1 -20.22 -15.52 17.63
CA TYR A 1 -20.62 -15.20 16.24
C TYR A 1 -19.54 -14.34 15.59
N TYR A 2 -19.57 -14.26 14.26
CA TYR A 2 -18.78 -13.35 13.45
C TYR A 2 -19.74 -12.50 12.60
N LEU A 3 -19.45 -11.21 12.44
CA LEU A 3 -20.21 -10.31 11.57
C LEU A 3 -19.28 -9.28 10.94
N SER A 4 -19.35 -9.12 9.62
CA SER A 4 -18.61 -8.05 8.94
C SER A 4 -19.37 -7.46 7.74
N PHE A 5 -18.95 -6.26 7.37
CA PHE A 5 -19.27 -5.57 6.14
C PHE A 5 -17.98 -5.12 5.46
N PHE A 6 -17.87 -5.34 4.15
CA PHE A 6 -16.79 -4.83 3.31
C PHE A 6 -17.25 -4.69 1.86
N ILE A 7 -16.41 -4.10 1.01
CA ILE A 7 -16.68 -3.97 -0.42
C ILE A 7 -16.14 -5.21 -1.15
N ASP A 8 -17.02 -6.02 -1.74
CA ASP A 8 -16.58 -7.07 -2.66
C ASP A 8 -16.28 -6.45 -4.03
N ARG A 9 -14.99 -6.37 -4.35
CA ARG A 9 -14.50 -5.78 -5.60
C ARG A 9 -14.99 -6.53 -6.85
N SER A 10 -15.28 -7.82 -6.74
CA SER A 10 -15.72 -8.64 -7.87
C SER A 10 -17.16 -8.29 -8.28
N SER A 11 -18.07 -8.25 -7.30
CA SER A 11 -19.47 -7.89 -7.53
C SER A 11 -19.71 -6.37 -7.54
N ARG A 12 -18.77 -5.58 -7.04
CA ARG A 12 -18.88 -4.11 -6.84
C ARG A 12 -20.06 -3.75 -5.94
N GLN A 13 -20.28 -4.55 -4.91
CA GLN A 13 -21.34 -4.37 -3.93
C GLN A 13 -20.77 -4.43 -2.52
N TYR A 14 -21.54 -3.94 -1.55
CA TYR A 14 -21.25 -4.23 -0.15
C TYR A 14 -21.59 -5.69 0.12
N LEU A 15 -20.77 -6.35 0.94
CA LEU A 15 -20.95 -7.75 1.31
C LEU A 15 -21.07 -7.85 2.82
N MET A 16 -22.20 -8.36 3.30
CA MET A 16 -22.38 -8.77 4.68
C MET A 16 -21.96 -10.24 4.82
N MET A 17 -21.01 -10.51 5.71
CA MET A 17 -20.61 -11.86 6.09
C MET A 17 -21.05 -12.14 7.53
N PHE A 18 -21.65 -13.31 7.75
CA PHE A 18 -22.07 -13.77 9.08
C PHE A 18 -21.72 -15.23 9.29
N CYS A 19 -21.14 -15.57 10.44
CA CYS A 19 -20.90 -16.95 10.85
C CYS A 19 -21.33 -17.21 12.29
N SER A 20 -21.84 -18.43 12.54
CA SER A 20 -22.13 -18.90 13.90
C SER A 20 -20.86 -19.14 14.72
N GLU A 21 -19.77 -19.50 14.05
CA GLU A 21 -18.45 -19.71 14.64
C GLU A 21 -17.67 -18.39 14.55
N GLY A 22 -17.29 -17.81 15.69
CA GLY A 22 -16.49 -16.59 15.77
C GLY A 22 -15.48 -16.70 16.90
N GLY A 23 -14.56 -15.74 17.01
CA GLY A 23 -13.37 -15.85 17.86
C GLY A 23 -12.26 -16.70 17.23
N VAL A 24 -12.35 -16.93 15.91
CA VAL A 24 -11.35 -17.64 15.09
C VAL A 24 -11.07 -16.81 13.85
N GLU A 25 -9.96 -17.08 13.18
CA GLU A 25 -9.64 -16.47 11.88
C GLU A 25 -10.67 -16.86 10.83
N ILE A 26 -11.21 -15.86 10.12
CA ILE A 26 -12.32 -16.04 9.19
C ILE A 26 -11.94 -16.95 8.00
N GLU A 27 -10.66 -16.93 7.61
CA GLU A 27 -10.05 -17.74 6.56
C GLU A 27 -10.22 -19.24 6.84
N SER A 28 -10.20 -19.64 8.11
CA SER A 28 -10.35 -21.04 8.53
C SER A 28 -11.79 -21.57 8.45
N ILE A 29 -12.78 -20.69 8.34
CA ILE A 29 -14.22 -21.02 8.39
C ILE A 29 -14.99 -20.57 7.14
N ALA A 30 -14.30 -20.23 6.06
CA ALA A 30 -14.86 -19.61 4.85
C ALA A 30 -16.09 -20.33 4.27
N GLU A 31 -16.15 -21.65 4.35
CA GLU A 31 -17.28 -22.47 3.85
C GLU A 31 -18.56 -22.33 4.70
N LYS A 32 -18.42 -22.00 5.98
CA LYS A 32 -19.54 -21.86 6.92
C LYS A 32 -20.11 -20.44 6.97
N VAL A 33 -19.54 -19.53 6.19
CA VAL A 33 -19.93 -18.12 6.22
C VAL A 33 -21.13 -17.87 5.31
N LYS A 34 -22.19 -17.31 5.89
CA LYS A 34 -23.32 -16.78 5.12
C LYS A 34 -22.91 -15.46 4.48
N LYS A 35 -22.93 -15.40 3.15
CA LYS A 35 -22.63 -14.22 2.34
C LYS A 35 -23.92 -13.59 1.83
N MET A 36 -24.08 -12.29 2.02
CA MET A 36 -25.25 -11.52 1.58
C MET A 36 -24.80 -10.21 0.95
N TYR A 37 -24.99 -10.09 -0.36
CA TYR A 37 -24.73 -8.86 -1.09
C TYR A 37 -25.78 -7.80 -0.79
N VAL A 38 -25.30 -6.60 -0.48
CA VAL A 38 -26.08 -5.42 -0.17
C VAL A 38 -25.84 -4.40 -1.28
N ASN A 39 -26.92 -4.07 -2.01
CA ASN A 39 -26.85 -3.12 -3.11
C ASN A 39 -26.50 -1.71 -2.59
N PRO A 40 -25.52 -0.99 -3.18
CA PRO A 40 -25.11 0.33 -2.68
C PRO A 40 -26.19 1.41 -2.72
N LEU A 41 -27.10 1.35 -3.70
CA LEU A 41 -28.20 2.32 -3.83
C LEU A 41 -29.32 2.06 -2.82
N VAL A 42 -29.63 0.79 -2.59
CA VAL A 42 -30.76 0.38 -1.74
C VAL A 42 -30.36 0.23 -0.27
N GLY A 43 -29.10 -0.10 0.01
CA GLY A 43 -28.57 -0.33 1.35
C GLY A 43 -29.09 -1.61 2.02
N LEU A 44 -28.77 -1.76 3.31
CA LEU A 44 -29.11 -2.95 4.09
C LEU A 44 -30.62 -3.04 4.38
N GLN A 45 -31.28 -3.92 3.64
CA GLN A 45 -32.71 -4.19 3.80
C GLN A 45 -33.04 -5.31 4.81
N ASN A 46 -34.29 -5.31 5.30
CA ASN A 46 -34.78 -6.29 6.27
C ASN A 46 -34.68 -7.75 5.80
N TYR A 47 -34.74 -8.02 4.48
CA TYR A 47 -34.62 -9.40 3.98
C TYR A 47 -33.21 -9.98 4.17
N HIS A 48 -32.16 -9.15 4.19
CA HIS A 48 -30.81 -9.58 4.57
C HIS A 48 -30.79 -10.02 6.04
N LEU A 49 -31.41 -9.21 6.91
CA LEU A 49 -31.44 -9.43 8.35
C LEU A 49 -32.23 -10.67 8.76
N ARG A 50 -33.23 -11.09 7.96
CA ARG A 50 -33.97 -12.34 8.21
C ARG A 50 -33.08 -13.58 8.13
N LYS A 51 -31.92 -13.51 7.48
CA LYS A 51 -30.98 -14.63 7.31
C LYS A 51 -30.03 -14.83 8.50
N ILE A 52 -30.04 -13.90 9.46
CA ILE A 52 -29.22 -13.93 10.68
C ILE A 52 -30.11 -13.99 11.95
N PRO A 53 -29.56 -14.45 13.10
CA PRO A 53 -30.29 -14.54 14.37
C PRO A 53 -30.87 -13.19 14.81
N GLN A 54 -32.03 -13.22 15.48
CA GLN A 54 -32.81 -12.03 15.82
C GLN A 54 -32.02 -11.06 16.71
N GLU A 55 -31.29 -11.59 17.68
CA GLU A 55 -30.44 -10.88 18.63
C GLU A 55 -29.29 -10.12 17.95
N VAL A 56 -28.84 -10.56 16.75
CA VAL A 56 -27.75 -9.93 15.97
C VAL A 56 -28.26 -8.82 15.05
N ARG A 57 -29.55 -8.81 14.69
CA ARG A 57 -30.08 -7.88 13.67
C ARG A 57 -29.89 -6.41 14.05
N GLY A 58 -30.00 -6.08 15.33
CA GLY A 58 -29.80 -4.72 15.82
C GLY A 58 -28.37 -4.23 15.61
N ILE A 59 -27.39 -5.03 16.03
CA ILE A 59 -25.98 -4.67 15.86
C ILE A 59 -25.55 -4.67 14.39
N ALA A 60 -26.12 -5.54 13.55
CA ALA A 60 -25.87 -5.53 12.11
C ALA A 60 -26.34 -4.25 11.42
N LYS A 61 -27.51 -3.71 11.81
CA LYS A 61 -27.97 -2.39 11.32
C LYS A 61 -27.02 -1.27 11.74
N ASN A 62 -26.61 -1.28 13.01
CA ASN A 62 -25.71 -0.25 13.55
C ASN A 62 -24.33 -0.31 12.91
N LEU A 63 -23.78 -1.51 12.71
CA LEU A 63 -22.49 -1.73 12.07
C LEU A 63 -22.52 -1.30 10.59
N PHE A 64 -23.58 -1.64 9.85
CA PHE A 64 -23.73 -1.16 8.47
C PHE A 64 -23.88 0.35 8.40
N ARG A 65 -24.62 0.97 9.31
CA ARG A 65 -24.74 2.43 9.37
C ARG A 65 -23.36 3.06 9.61
N LEU A 66 -22.59 2.55 10.57
CA LEU A 66 -21.22 3.00 10.81
C LEU A 66 -20.34 2.82 9.57
N PHE A 67 -20.43 1.65 8.92
CA PHE A 67 -19.68 1.32 7.71
C PHE A 67 -19.90 2.35 6.58
N ILE A 68 -21.14 2.80 6.39
CA ILE A 68 -21.48 3.83 5.40
C ILE A 68 -21.12 5.24 5.88
N GLU A 69 -21.51 5.61 7.10
CA GLU A 69 -21.31 6.96 7.65
C GLU A 69 -19.84 7.33 7.83
N LYS A 70 -18.96 6.34 8.01
CA LYS A 70 -17.51 6.52 8.20
C LYS A 70 -16.67 6.09 7.01
N ASP A 71 -17.28 5.88 5.84
CA ASP A 71 -16.60 5.45 4.61
C ASP A 71 -15.62 4.29 4.85
N CYS A 72 -16.11 3.24 5.50
CA CYS A 72 -15.29 2.08 5.83
C CYS A 72 -15.04 1.22 4.59
N GLU A 73 -13.81 0.72 4.46
CA GLU A 73 -13.49 -0.40 3.57
C GLU A 73 -13.84 -1.74 4.23
N LEU A 74 -13.70 -1.82 5.55
CA LEU A 74 -14.03 -2.97 6.38
C LEU A 74 -14.62 -2.52 7.72
N ALA A 75 -15.70 -3.14 8.14
CA ALA A 75 -16.20 -3.08 9.50
C ALA A 75 -16.51 -4.50 9.98
N GLU A 76 -15.72 -5.00 10.92
CA GLU A 76 -15.80 -6.38 11.42
C GLU A 76 -15.96 -6.41 12.93
N ILE A 77 -16.77 -7.36 13.42
CA ILE A 77 -16.90 -7.72 14.84
C ILE A 77 -16.55 -9.21 14.99
N ASN A 78 -15.45 -9.49 15.67
CA ASN A 78 -14.95 -10.85 15.88
C ASN A 78 -14.18 -10.97 17.21
N PRO A 79 -14.75 -11.54 18.28
CA PRO A 79 -16.05 -12.20 18.32
C PRO A 79 -17.21 -11.23 18.57
N LEU A 80 -18.36 -11.54 17.95
CA LEU A 80 -19.66 -11.05 18.37
C LEU A 80 -20.25 -11.98 19.44
N ILE A 81 -20.43 -11.47 20.65
CA ILE A 81 -20.83 -12.22 21.85
C ILE A 81 -22.33 -12.03 22.09
N ILE A 82 -23.02 -13.09 22.51
CA ILE A 82 -24.40 -12.99 23.01
C ILE A 82 -24.39 -13.09 24.53
N SER A 83 -24.96 -12.09 25.20
CA SER A 83 -25.13 -12.07 26.65
C SER A 83 -26.51 -11.53 27.01
N ASN A 84 -27.25 -12.25 27.86
CA ASN A 84 -28.62 -11.88 28.27
C ASN A 84 -29.56 -11.55 27.10
N GLY A 85 -29.49 -12.34 26.02
CA GLY A 85 -30.31 -12.15 24.82
C GLY A 85 -29.93 -10.93 23.95
N ARG A 86 -28.81 -10.26 24.25
CA ARG A 86 -28.31 -9.10 23.49
C ARG A 86 -26.96 -9.42 22.85
N ALA A 87 -26.79 -8.93 21.63
CA ALA A 87 -25.51 -8.99 20.93
C ALA A 87 -24.58 -7.86 21.40
N ILE A 88 -23.33 -8.20 21.68
CA ILE A 88 -22.27 -7.32 22.18
C ILE A 88 -21.04 -7.52 21.28
N ALA A 89 -20.45 -6.43 20.80
CA ALA A 89 -19.16 -6.48 20.12
C ALA A 89 -18.07 -6.79 21.15
N GLY A 90 -17.50 -7.99 21.12
CA GLY A 90 -16.40 -8.38 22.00
C GLY A 90 -15.09 -7.75 21.56
N ASP A 91 -14.83 -7.78 20.25
CA ASP A 91 -13.75 -7.06 19.60
C ASP A 91 -14.20 -6.59 18.21
N ALA A 92 -13.61 -5.52 17.70
CA ALA A 92 -13.97 -4.92 16.42
C ALA A 92 -12.75 -4.39 15.67
N LYS A 93 -12.74 -4.63 14.36
CA LYS A 93 -11.73 -4.10 13.44
C LYS A 93 -12.41 -3.25 12.37
N ILE A 94 -12.06 -1.97 12.32
CA ILE A 94 -12.56 -1.01 11.34
C ILE A 94 -11.40 -0.52 10.49
N ILE A 95 -11.57 -0.53 9.18
CA ILE A 95 -10.65 0.07 8.20
C ILE A 95 -11.43 1.13 7.44
N VAL A 96 -10.96 2.36 7.47
CA VAL A 96 -11.56 3.52 6.79
C VAL A 96 -10.81 3.77 5.49
N ASP A 97 -11.54 4.17 4.44
CA ASP A 97 -10.93 4.57 3.17
C ASP A 97 -10.09 5.83 3.37
N ASN A 98 -8.78 5.71 3.12
CA ASN A 98 -7.84 6.83 3.22
C ASN A 98 -8.24 8.01 2.31
N ASN A 99 -8.91 7.75 1.19
CA ASN A 99 -9.38 8.79 0.27
C ASN A 99 -10.58 9.57 0.82
N ALA A 100 -11.25 9.08 1.88
CA ALA A 100 -12.37 9.74 2.52
C ALA A 100 -11.98 10.53 3.78
N ILE A 101 -10.74 10.40 4.27
CA ILE A 101 -10.30 11.05 5.53
C ILE A 101 -10.54 12.56 5.52
N TYR A 102 -10.41 13.22 4.37
CA TYR A 102 -10.63 14.67 4.25
C TYR A 102 -12.02 15.16 4.70
N ARG A 103 -13.02 14.27 4.80
CA ARG A 103 -14.39 14.58 5.24
C ARG A 103 -14.75 13.98 6.60
N HIS A 104 -13.77 13.43 7.32
CA HIS A 104 -13.93 12.79 8.64
C HIS A 104 -12.90 13.34 9.65
N GLU A 105 -12.97 14.65 9.94
CA GLU A 105 -12.04 15.33 10.85
C GLU A 105 -12.04 14.78 12.28
N GLU A 106 -13.11 14.11 12.69
CA GLU A 106 -13.25 13.47 14.00
C GLU A 106 -12.49 12.15 14.13
N LEU A 107 -12.08 11.54 13.00
CA LEU A 107 -11.26 10.34 13.02
C LEU A 107 -9.80 10.74 13.30
N PRO A 108 -9.09 10.00 14.15
CA PRO A 108 -7.69 10.30 14.37
C PRO A 108 -6.88 10.07 13.09
N ASN A 109 -5.97 11.00 12.82
CA ASN A 109 -5.12 10.98 11.61
C ASN A 109 -4.14 9.79 11.59
N GLU A 110 -3.88 9.14 12.73
CA GLU A 110 -2.93 8.04 12.88
C GLU A 110 -3.57 6.83 13.58
N PHE A 111 -3.79 5.74 12.82
CA PHE A 111 -4.21 4.43 13.36
C PHE A 111 -3.19 3.32 13.14
N VAL A 112 -2.15 3.59 12.34
CA VAL A 112 -1.07 2.64 12.06
C VAL A 112 0.21 3.24 12.64
N GLU A 113 0.94 2.45 13.41
CA GLU A 113 2.27 2.79 13.87
C GLU A 113 3.22 2.78 12.65
N LEU A 114 3.26 3.91 11.96
CA LEU A 114 4.19 4.14 10.87
C LEU A 114 5.60 4.29 11.45
N SER A 115 6.57 3.74 10.74
CA SER A 115 7.98 4.05 10.99
C SER A 115 8.22 5.55 10.86
N SER A 116 9.28 6.06 11.50
CA SER A 116 9.66 7.48 11.37
C SER A 116 9.86 7.91 9.92
N LEU A 117 10.34 7.00 9.05
CA LEU A 117 10.54 7.27 7.62
C LEU A 117 9.24 7.28 6.84
N GLU A 118 8.29 6.40 7.14
CA GLU A 118 6.97 6.42 6.52
C GLU A 118 6.18 7.68 6.90
N LYS A 119 6.34 8.17 8.15
CA LYS A 119 5.77 9.47 8.56
C LYS A 119 6.37 10.62 7.75
N GLU A 120 7.70 10.71 7.67
CA GLU A 120 8.38 11.75 6.89
C GLU A 120 8.01 11.71 5.40
N ALA A 121 7.91 10.50 4.82
CA ALA A 121 7.49 10.33 3.43
C ALA A 121 6.04 10.80 3.19
N ARG A 122 5.14 10.52 4.13
CA ARG A 122 3.74 10.95 4.07
C ARG A 122 3.61 12.48 4.10
N GLU A 123 4.36 13.16 4.97
CA GLU A 123 4.41 14.63 5.01
C GLU A 123 4.87 15.24 3.68
N LYS A 124 5.77 14.54 2.98
CA LYS A 124 6.30 14.92 1.66
C LYS A 124 5.42 14.45 0.48
N ASN A 125 4.28 13.79 0.73
CA ASN A 125 3.44 13.16 -0.30
C ASN A 125 4.23 12.22 -1.22
N ILE A 126 5.06 11.36 -0.62
CA ILE A 126 5.84 10.32 -1.28
C ILE A 126 5.29 8.97 -0.82
N ALA A 127 4.95 8.09 -1.77
CA ALA A 127 4.52 6.74 -1.46
C ALA A 127 5.76 5.91 -1.10
N PHE A 128 5.86 5.54 0.17
CA PHE A 128 7.01 4.87 0.76
C PHE A 128 6.55 3.80 1.75
N VAL A 129 7.12 2.60 1.67
CA VAL A 129 6.84 1.49 2.59
C VAL A 129 8.14 0.77 2.91
N GLN A 130 8.39 0.50 4.19
CA GLN A 130 9.53 -0.32 4.61
C GLN A 130 9.19 -1.81 4.53
N LEU A 131 10.15 -2.62 4.06
CA LEU A 131 10.01 -4.06 3.86
C LEU A 131 11.21 -4.79 4.51
N ASP A 132 11.09 -6.10 4.71
CA ASP A 132 12.11 -6.95 5.34
C ASP A 132 13.20 -7.42 4.35
N GLY A 133 13.82 -6.46 3.67
CA GLY A 133 14.87 -6.71 2.67
C GLY A 133 16.07 -5.78 2.81
N ASN A 134 16.94 -5.80 1.80
CA ASN A 134 18.20 -5.06 1.80
C ASN A 134 18.45 -4.24 0.52
N ILE A 135 17.51 -4.26 -0.44
CA ILE A 135 17.56 -3.48 -1.67
C ILE A 135 16.44 -2.44 -1.64
N GLY A 136 16.78 -1.16 -1.69
CA GLY A 136 15.79 -0.09 -1.79
C GLY A 136 15.38 0.15 -3.24
N VAL A 137 14.08 0.07 -3.53
CA VAL A 137 13.56 0.30 -4.89
C VAL A 137 12.98 1.70 -5.02
N ILE A 138 13.45 2.44 -6.02
CA ILE A 138 12.86 3.71 -6.48
C ILE A 138 12.35 3.50 -7.90
N ALA A 139 11.04 3.67 -8.12
CA ALA A 139 10.48 3.65 -9.47
C ALA A 139 9.36 4.69 -9.62
N ASN A 140 8.95 4.94 -10.86
CA ASN A 140 7.87 5.87 -11.18
C ASN A 140 6.59 5.09 -11.57
N GLY A 141 5.66 5.03 -10.63
CA GLY A 141 4.41 4.29 -10.68
C GLY A 141 4.41 3.05 -9.78
N ALA A 142 3.36 2.88 -8.98
CA ALA A 142 3.21 1.76 -8.05
C ALA A 142 3.34 0.39 -8.73
N GLY A 143 2.75 0.22 -9.92
CA GLY A 143 2.84 -1.04 -10.69
C GLY A 143 4.27 -1.37 -11.11
N LEU A 144 5.05 -0.37 -11.56
CA LEU A 144 6.45 -0.56 -11.94
C LEU A 144 7.32 -0.85 -10.72
N THR A 145 7.03 -0.20 -9.60
CA THR A 145 7.72 -0.42 -8.32
C THR A 145 7.49 -1.85 -7.83
N MET A 146 6.25 -2.35 -7.84
CA MET A 146 5.93 -3.75 -7.50
C MET A 146 6.59 -4.75 -8.45
N ALA A 147 6.50 -4.52 -9.77
CA ALA A 147 7.17 -5.38 -10.76
C ALA A 147 8.70 -5.42 -10.58
N THR A 148 9.30 -4.34 -10.06
CA THR A 148 10.73 -4.30 -9.76
C THR A 148 11.07 -5.12 -8.52
N LEU A 149 10.23 -5.08 -7.49
CA LEU A 149 10.35 -5.95 -6.32
C LEU A 149 10.19 -7.44 -6.70
N ASP A 150 9.25 -7.75 -7.59
CA ASP A 150 9.06 -9.11 -8.10
C ASP A 150 10.27 -9.59 -8.92
N ALA A 151 10.81 -8.74 -9.79
CA ALA A 151 12.02 -9.06 -10.54
C ALA A 151 13.23 -9.32 -9.62
N LEU A 152 13.35 -8.63 -8.49
CA LEU A 152 14.39 -8.93 -7.49
C LEU A 152 14.22 -10.34 -6.91
N ASN A 153 12.98 -10.74 -6.60
CA ASN A 153 12.70 -12.07 -6.05
C ASN A 153 13.13 -13.20 -7.00
N GLU A 154 13.00 -13.01 -8.32
CA GLU A 154 13.46 -13.99 -9.33
C GLU A 154 14.97 -14.26 -9.26
N PHE A 155 15.76 -13.29 -8.79
CA PHE A 155 17.20 -13.40 -8.57
C PHE A 155 17.59 -13.61 -7.10
N ASN A 156 16.65 -14.02 -6.24
CA ASN A 156 16.82 -14.18 -4.79
C ASN A 156 17.21 -12.89 -4.04
N GLY A 157 16.97 -11.72 -4.65
CA GLY A 157 17.04 -10.42 -3.98
C GLY A 157 15.83 -10.18 -3.10
N LYS A 158 15.98 -9.35 -2.07
CA LYS A 158 14.86 -8.93 -1.21
C LYS A 158 14.75 -7.41 -1.19
N GLY A 159 13.63 -6.90 -1.69
CA GLY A 159 13.31 -5.48 -1.57
C GLY A 159 13.11 -5.09 -0.11
N GLY A 160 13.83 -4.08 0.37
CA GLY A 160 13.74 -3.54 1.73
C GLY A 160 13.02 -2.19 1.80
N VAL A 161 12.82 -1.53 0.66
CA VAL A 161 11.98 -0.32 0.57
C VAL A 161 11.22 -0.33 -0.75
N PHE A 162 9.93 -0.02 -0.68
CA PHE A 162 9.11 0.41 -1.81
C PHE A 162 9.07 1.94 -1.81
N LEU A 163 9.50 2.59 -2.89
CA LEU A 163 9.34 4.03 -3.09
C LEU A 163 8.82 4.31 -4.50
N ASP A 164 7.61 4.87 -4.56
CA ASP A 164 6.99 5.34 -5.80
C ASP A 164 7.08 6.87 -5.91
N LEU A 165 7.82 7.34 -6.93
CA LEU A 165 7.94 8.77 -7.27
C LEU A 165 6.65 9.34 -7.88
N GLY A 166 5.72 8.50 -8.29
CA GLY A 166 4.58 8.85 -9.11
C GLY A 166 5.02 9.30 -10.51
N GLY A 167 4.25 10.19 -11.14
CA GLY A 167 4.57 10.74 -12.46
C GLY A 167 5.44 12.01 -12.43
N THR A 168 6.00 12.40 -11.28
CA THR A 168 6.71 13.67 -11.12
C THR A 168 8.10 13.64 -11.76
N ASP A 169 8.48 14.73 -12.42
CA ASP A 169 9.86 15.03 -12.82
C ASP A 169 10.43 16.23 -12.07
N ASP A 170 9.80 16.65 -10.96
CA ASP A 170 10.28 17.75 -10.13
C ASP A 170 11.59 17.39 -9.41
N VAL A 171 12.63 18.21 -9.61
CA VAL A 171 13.99 17.95 -9.11
C VAL A 171 14.03 17.87 -7.58
N GLU A 172 13.33 18.77 -6.89
CA GLU A 172 13.33 18.81 -5.42
C GLU A 172 12.59 17.61 -4.83
N LYS A 173 11.46 17.21 -5.44
CA LYS A 173 10.74 16.00 -5.03
C LYS A 173 11.58 14.72 -5.24
N VAL A 174 12.35 14.66 -6.33
CA VAL A 174 13.31 13.56 -6.55
C VAL A 174 14.40 13.57 -5.47
N LYS A 175 14.98 14.73 -5.14
CA LYS A 175 15.97 14.83 -4.05
C LYS A 175 15.42 14.36 -2.71
N GLN A 176 14.19 14.76 -2.37
CA GLN A 176 13.52 14.33 -1.14
C GLN A 176 13.30 12.81 -1.07
N ALA A 177 12.94 12.18 -2.20
CA ALA A 177 12.81 10.73 -2.29
C ALA A 177 14.15 10.01 -2.09
N PHE A 178 15.23 10.52 -2.69
CA PHE A 178 16.58 9.98 -2.49
C PHE A 178 17.08 10.17 -1.06
N GLU A 179 16.74 11.28 -0.41
CA GLU A 179 17.05 11.51 1.00
C GLU A 179 16.37 10.46 1.90
N LEU A 180 15.09 10.18 1.67
CA LEU A 180 14.37 9.12 2.39
C LEU A 180 15.01 7.75 2.16
N MET A 181 15.38 7.44 0.91
CA MET A 181 16.03 6.18 0.57
C MET A 181 17.40 6.03 1.25
N ALA A 182 18.19 7.10 1.28
CA ALA A 182 19.48 7.12 1.96
C ALA A 182 19.33 6.92 3.47
N LYS A 183 18.33 7.56 4.10
CA LYS A 183 18.00 7.37 5.53
C LYS A 183 17.53 5.94 5.82
N ALA A 184 16.84 5.29 4.89
CA ALA A 184 16.42 3.89 5.00
C ALA A 184 17.61 2.90 4.97
N ASN A 185 18.80 3.38 4.60
CA ASN A 185 20.09 2.71 4.73
C ASN A 185 20.11 1.26 4.20
N GLN A 186 19.48 1.06 3.04
CA GLN A 186 19.53 -0.21 2.32
C GLN A 186 20.94 -0.49 1.79
N LYS A 187 21.29 -1.75 1.56
CA LYS A 187 22.63 -2.10 1.05
C LYS A 187 22.85 -1.64 -0.39
N VAL A 188 21.79 -1.67 -1.20
CA VAL A 188 21.81 -1.31 -2.62
C VAL A 188 20.57 -0.49 -2.93
N ILE A 189 20.69 0.50 -3.83
CA ILE A 189 19.54 1.23 -4.37
C ILE A 189 19.32 0.79 -5.81
N LEU A 190 18.12 0.32 -6.13
CA LEU A 190 17.70 -0.01 -7.48
C LEU A 190 16.70 1.04 -7.99
N ILE A 191 17.11 1.78 -9.00
CA ILE A 191 16.31 2.77 -9.71
C ILE A 191 15.75 2.12 -10.98
N ASN A 192 14.43 2.11 -11.14
CA ASN A 192 13.78 1.67 -12.37
C ASN A 192 12.84 2.76 -12.88
N LEU A 193 13.32 3.52 -13.86
CA LEU A 193 12.59 4.63 -14.46
C LEU A 193 12.09 4.24 -15.86
N PHE A 194 10.80 4.42 -16.06
CA PHE A 194 10.16 4.38 -17.36
C PHE A 194 9.51 5.73 -17.66
N GLY A 195 10.27 6.61 -18.30
CA GLY A 195 9.86 7.95 -18.72
C GLY A 195 8.82 7.91 -19.83
N GLY A 196 7.60 8.29 -19.48
CA GLY A 196 6.54 8.67 -20.42
C GLY A 196 6.34 10.18 -20.36
N ILE A 197 5.50 10.63 -19.42
CA ILE A 197 5.32 12.06 -19.10
C ILE A 197 6.55 12.59 -18.34
N THR A 198 7.09 11.77 -17.44
CA THR A 198 8.30 12.05 -16.67
C THR A 198 9.53 12.03 -17.56
N LYS A 199 10.29 13.14 -17.59
CA LYS A 199 11.54 13.25 -18.34
C LYS A 199 12.70 12.63 -17.57
N CYS A 200 13.45 11.74 -18.21
CA CYS A 200 14.51 10.99 -17.52
C CYS A 200 15.69 11.88 -17.10
N ASP A 201 16.01 12.91 -17.88
CA ASP A 201 17.08 13.88 -17.60
C ASP A 201 16.80 14.73 -16.37
N THR A 202 15.54 15.17 -16.16
CA THR A 202 15.18 15.92 -14.95
C THR A 202 15.30 15.07 -13.69
N VAL A 203 14.87 13.80 -13.75
CA VAL A 203 15.07 12.86 -12.64
C VAL A 203 16.56 12.59 -12.41
N ALA A 204 17.33 12.36 -13.48
CA ALA A 204 18.78 12.19 -13.40
C ALA A 204 19.47 13.42 -12.78
N LYS A 205 19.00 14.63 -13.07
CA LYS A 205 19.50 15.87 -12.46
C LYS A 205 19.32 15.85 -10.94
N GLY A 206 18.11 15.55 -10.46
CA GLY A 206 17.83 15.45 -9.02
C GLY A 206 18.69 14.41 -8.32
N ILE A 207 18.92 13.26 -8.97
CA ILE A 207 19.84 12.22 -8.47
C ILE A 207 21.26 12.76 -8.36
N VAL A 208 21.80 13.34 -9.44
CA VAL A 208 23.18 13.85 -9.45
C VAL A 208 23.37 14.97 -8.43
N GLU A 209 22.42 15.89 -8.29
CA GLU A 209 22.47 16.94 -7.28
C GLU A 209 22.49 16.37 -5.86
N PHE A 210 21.62 15.41 -5.55
CA PHE A 210 21.64 14.71 -4.27
C PHE A 210 22.99 14.02 -3.99
N MET A 211 23.54 13.27 -4.96
CA MET A 211 24.81 12.57 -4.82
C MET A 211 26.02 13.51 -4.64
N LYS A 212 25.95 14.72 -5.21
CA LYS A 212 26.99 15.74 -5.03
C LYS A 212 26.93 16.39 -3.66
N GLU A 213 25.73 16.62 -3.14
CA GLU A 213 25.50 17.20 -1.82
C GLU A 213 25.74 16.20 -0.68
N ARG A 214 25.45 14.91 -0.94
CA ARG A 214 25.51 13.83 0.03
C ARG A 214 26.32 12.67 -0.53
N ASN A 215 27.43 12.36 0.14
CA ASN A 215 28.21 11.18 -0.19
C ASN A 215 27.46 9.94 0.34
N ILE A 216 26.85 9.16 -0.56
CA ILE A 216 26.29 7.86 -0.21
C ILE A 216 27.28 6.76 -0.54
N SER A 217 27.35 5.75 0.33
CA SER A 217 28.26 4.60 0.15
C SER A 217 27.60 3.44 -0.59
N GLN A 218 26.27 3.46 -0.68
CA GLN A 218 25.49 2.43 -1.34
C GLN A 218 25.74 2.40 -2.85
N PRO A 219 26.00 1.23 -3.46
CA PRO A 219 25.93 1.10 -4.90
C PRO A 219 24.50 1.38 -5.39
N VAL A 220 24.43 2.09 -6.50
CA VAL A 220 23.17 2.44 -7.16
C VAL A 220 23.13 1.76 -8.52
N VAL A 221 22.12 0.92 -8.74
CA VAL A 221 21.83 0.31 -10.03
C VAL A 221 20.66 1.05 -10.66
N ALA A 222 20.77 1.41 -11.94
CA ALA A 222 19.73 2.17 -12.62
C ALA A 222 19.36 1.57 -13.98
N ARG A 223 18.07 1.29 -14.16
CA ARG A 223 17.44 1.14 -15.47
C ARG A 223 16.69 2.43 -15.79
N ILE A 224 17.01 3.01 -16.94
CA ILE A 224 16.40 4.25 -17.42
C ILE A 224 15.91 4.00 -18.84
N LYS A 225 14.61 4.18 -19.06
CA LYS A 225 13.96 4.05 -20.37
C LYS A 225 13.02 5.23 -20.58
N GLY A 226 12.99 5.84 -21.77
CA GLY A 226 11.98 6.85 -22.11
C GLY A 226 12.50 8.17 -22.68
N ILE A 227 11.73 9.25 -22.48
CA ILE A 227 12.10 10.59 -22.96
C ILE A 227 13.42 11.03 -22.32
N ASN A 228 14.36 11.49 -23.16
CA ASN A 228 15.70 11.93 -22.78
C ASN A 228 16.57 10.86 -22.08
N GLU A 229 16.30 9.58 -22.34
CA GLU A 229 17.07 8.44 -21.80
C GLU A 229 18.58 8.58 -22.00
N GLU A 230 19.02 8.93 -23.20
CA GLU A 230 20.45 9.01 -23.52
C GLU A 230 21.17 10.16 -22.79
N GLU A 231 20.48 11.26 -22.53
CA GLU A 231 21.02 12.36 -21.73
C GLU A 231 21.09 11.97 -20.25
N ALA A 232 20.03 11.36 -19.71
CA ALA A 232 19.98 10.86 -18.35
C ALA A 232 21.10 9.83 -18.07
N LYS A 233 21.33 8.88 -18.98
CA LYS A 233 22.42 7.91 -18.87
C LYS A 233 23.80 8.57 -18.87
N LYS A 234 24.01 9.61 -19.69
CA LYS A 234 25.27 10.37 -19.70
C LYS A 234 25.48 11.09 -18.37
N MET A 235 24.44 11.71 -17.82
CA MET A 235 24.51 12.40 -16.53
C MET A 235 24.85 11.46 -15.37
N LEU A 236 24.33 10.24 -15.41
CA LEU A 236 24.47 9.25 -14.33
C LEU A 236 25.64 8.29 -14.49
N LYS A 237 26.39 8.36 -15.60
CA LYS A 237 27.43 7.38 -15.97
C LYS A 237 28.44 7.09 -14.87
N ASP A 238 28.83 8.10 -14.10
CA ASP A 238 29.84 7.99 -13.04
C ASP A 238 29.24 7.75 -11.65
N TYR A 239 27.91 7.74 -11.53
CA TYR A 239 27.17 7.63 -10.26
C TYR A 239 26.43 6.30 -10.11
N VAL A 240 26.08 5.64 -11.22
CA VAL A 240 25.22 4.44 -11.20
C VAL A 240 25.74 3.33 -12.12
N ILE A 241 25.44 2.09 -11.74
CA ILE A 241 25.60 0.91 -12.58
C ILE A 241 24.37 0.84 -13.49
N THR A 242 24.57 1.13 -14.77
CA THR A 242 23.47 1.14 -15.73
C THR A 242 23.06 -0.28 -16.15
N ALA A 243 21.76 -0.47 -16.40
CA ALA A 243 21.17 -1.70 -16.92
C ALA A 243 20.18 -1.38 -18.05
N ASN A 244 20.06 -2.29 -19.03
CA ASN A 244 19.23 -2.09 -20.22
C ASN A 244 17.84 -2.72 -20.10
N SER A 245 17.72 -3.80 -19.32
CA SER A 245 16.45 -4.50 -19.04
C SER A 245 16.17 -4.56 -17.54
N LEU A 246 14.93 -4.89 -17.17
CA LEU A 246 14.53 -4.99 -15.77
C LEU A 246 15.24 -6.18 -15.10
N GLU A 247 15.35 -7.29 -15.82
CA GLU A 247 16.04 -8.50 -15.41
C GLU A 247 17.52 -8.23 -15.18
N GLU A 248 18.17 -7.50 -16.10
CA GLU A 248 19.57 -7.09 -15.94
C GLU A 248 19.76 -6.19 -14.71
N ALA A 249 18.84 -5.25 -14.48
CA ALA A 249 18.91 -4.33 -13.35
C ALA A 249 18.73 -5.06 -12.01
N ALA A 250 17.74 -5.95 -11.94
CA ALA A 250 17.48 -6.76 -10.75
C ALA A 250 18.66 -7.67 -10.43
N LYS A 251 19.19 -8.39 -11.44
CA LYS A 251 20.37 -9.25 -11.28
C LYS A 251 21.58 -8.46 -10.78
N LYS A 252 21.90 -7.33 -11.43
CA LYS A 252 23.02 -6.47 -11.02
C LYS A 252 22.84 -5.96 -9.59
N ALA A 253 21.64 -5.55 -9.20
CA ALA A 253 21.36 -5.07 -7.86
C ALA A 253 21.61 -6.15 -6.80
N VAL A 254 21.33 -7.42 -7.11
CA VAL A 254 21.64 -8.55 -6.21
C VAL A 254 23.13 -8.85 -6.16
N GLU A 255 23.82 -8.81 -7.29
CA GLU A 255 25.25 -9.13 -7.38
C GLU A 255 26.16 -8.12 -6.64
N VAL A 256 25.68 -6.89 -6.40
CA VAL A 256 26.45 -5.84 -5.72
C VAL A 256 26.13 -5.68 -4.23
N ILE A 257 25.31 -6.57 -3.65
CA ILE A 257 25.06 -6.67 -2.20
C ILE A 257 26.32 -7.16 -1.48
#